data_AF-A0A522CAY1-F1
#
_entry.id   AF-A0A522CAY1-F1
#
_cell.length_a   1.000
_cell.length_b   1.000
_cell.length_c   1.000
_cell.angle_alpha   90.00
_cell.angle_beta   90.00
_cell.angle_gamma   90.00
#
_symmetry.space_group_name_H-M   'P 1'
#
loop_
_entity.id
_entity.type
_entity.pdbx_description
1 polymer ?
#
loop_
_entity_poly.entity_id
_entity_poly.type
_entity_poly.pdbx_seq_one_letter_code
_entity_poly.pdbx_strand_id
1 'polypeptide(L)'
;MNLIERAKNILLQPKKEWQVIAGETTTVSDLYKSYIVPLAAIGPIASIIGMSVVGITMPFTGTYRVPIATAVVSSVLSYVLGLAGVYILALIIDFLAPNFSGEKNMSQALKLSAYSAT
;
A
#
# COMPACT_ATOMS: atom_id res chain seq x y z
N MET A 1 -13.86 -5.07 8.73
CA MET A 1 -12.63 -4.47 9.30
C MET A 1 -12.78 -2.97 9.34
N ASN A 2 -12.46 -2.30 10.46
CA ASN A 2 -12.39 -0.85 10.51
C ASN A 2 -10.97 -0.41 10.06
N LEU A 3 -10.87 0.24 8.89
CA LEU A 3 -9.61 0.63 8.27
C LEU A 3 -8.74 1.49 9.18
N ILE A 4 -9.34 2.53 9.77
CA ILE A 4 -8.64 3.53 10.58
C ILE A 4 -8.14 2.90 11.87
N GLU A 5 -8.98 2.11 12.52
CA GLU A 5 -8.62 1.42 13.76
C GLU A 5 -7.51 0.39 13.52
N ARG A 6 -7.58 -0.36 12.42
CA ARG A 6 -6.53 -1.31 12.04
C ARG A 6 -5.20 -0.60 11.78
N ALA A 7 -5.20 0.45 10.97
CA ALA A 7 -3.98 1.21 10.69
C ALA A 7 -3.39 1.82 11.96
N LYS A 8 -4.24 2.39 12.82
CA LYS A 8 -3.83 2.94 14.12
C LYS A 8 -3.21 1.87 15.02
N ASN A 9 -3.80 0.68 15.11
CA ASN A 9 -3.27 -0.38 15.95
C ASN A 9 -1.95 -0.96 15.42
N ILE A 10 -1.80 -1.07 14.10
CA ILE A 10 -0.53 -1.48 13.48
C ILE A 10 0.58 -0.47 13.83
N LEU A 11 0.29 0.83 13.76
CA LEU A 11 1.28 1.88 14.04
C LEU A 11 1.56 2.08 15.54
N LEU A 12 0.54 2.01 16.40
CA LEU A 12 0.66 2.34 17.83
C LEU A 12 0.81 1.13 18.75
N GLN A 13 0.32 -0.05 18.34
CA GLN A 13 0.34 -1.28 19.14
C GLN A 13 0.76 -2.51 18.29
N PRO A 14 1.87 -2.44 17.54
CA PRO A 14 2.23 -3.47 16.55
C PRO A 14 2.29 -4.87 17.16
N LYS A 15 2.96 -5.05 18.30
CA LYS A 15 3.14 -6.37 18.94
C LYS A 15 1.80 -7.07 19.22
N LYS A 16 0.80 -6.32 19.66
CA LYS A 16 -0.53 -6.85 19.97
C LYS A 16 -1.31 -7.11 18.69
N GLU A 17 -1.28 -6.16 17.77
CA GLU A 17 -2.06 -6.23 16.53
C GLU A 17 -1.57 -7.37 15.61
N TRP A 18 -0.26 -7.59 15.51
CA TRP A 18 0.30 -8.71 14.75
C TRP A 18 -0.12 -10.09 15.29
N GLN A 19 -0.33 -10.23 16.60
CA GLN A 19 -0.88 -11.47 17.19
C GLN A 19 -2.34 -11.68 16.78
N VAL A 20 -3.13 -10.62 16.70
CA VAL A 20 -4.52 -10.68 16.22
C VAL A 20 -4.54 -11.05 14.72
N ILE A 21 -3.70 -10.40 13.91
CA ILE A 21 -3.60 -10.65 12.46
C ILE A 21 -3.20 -12.09 12.14
N ALA A 22 -2.34 -12.69 12.96
CA ALA A 22 -1.89 -14.08 12.78
C ALA A 22 -3.06 -15.08 12.84
N GLY A 23 -4.01 -14.87 13.77
CA GLY A 23 -5.18 -15.74 13.95
C GLY A 23 -6.35 -15.45 13.01
N GLU A 24 -6.33 -14.33 12.28
CA GLU A 24 -7.44 -13.92 11.43
C GLU A 24 -7.41 -14.63 10.06
N THR A 25 -8.56 -15.15 9.64
CA THR A 25 -8.76 -15.64 8.28
C THR A 25 -9.44 -14.54 7.46
N THR A 26 -8.66 -13.85 6.64
CA THR A 26 -9.17 -12.83 5.71
C THR A 26 -8.93 -13.31 4.29
N THR A 27 -9.94 -13.17 3.42
CA THR A 27 -9.75 -13.49 2.00
C THR A 27 -8.92 -12.40 1.32
N VAL A 28 -8.20 -12.78 0.26
CA VAL A 28 -7.43 -11.84 -0.57
C VAL A 28 -8.33 -10.71 -1.10
N SER A 29 -9.54 -11.04 -1.57
CA SER A 29 -10.48 -10.06 -2.12
C SER A 29 -10.90 -9.03 -1.07
N ASP A 30 -11.21 -9.48 0.15
CA ASP A 30 -11.62 -8.59 1.23
C ASP A 30 -10.47 -7.69 1.69
N LEU A 31 -9.25 -8.23 1.77
CA LEU A 31 -8.07 -7.46 2.15
C LEU A 31 -7.78 -6.34 1.13
N TYR A 32 -7.86 -6.63 -0.17
CA TYR A 32 -7.67 -5.64 -1.21
C TYR A 32 -8.74 -4.54 -1.14
N LYS A 33 -10.02 -4.90 -1.07
CA LYS A 33 -11.13 -3.94 -1.09
C LYS A 33 -11.19 -3.08 0.18
N SER A 34 -10.98 -3.69 1.34
CA SER A 34 -11.18 -3.03 2.64
C SER A 34 -9.94 -2.29 3.16
N TYR A 35 -8.74 -2.64 2.68
CA TYR A 35 -7.49 -2.11 3.21
C TYR A 35 -6.56 -1.57 2.13
N ILE A 36 -6.09 -2.42 1.22
CA ILE A 36 -4.98 -2.07 0.31
C ILE A 36 -5.40 -0.96 -0.66
N VAL A 37 -6.55 -1.13 -1.33
CA VAL A 37 -7.07 -0.16 -2.32
C VAL A 37 -7.27 1.23 -1.73
N PRO A 38 -8.01 1.42 -0.61
CA PRO A 38 -8.24 2.75 -0.05
C PRO A 38 -6.95 3.38 0.50
N LEU A 39 -6.07 2.60 1.16
CA LEU A 39 -4.83 3.14 1.73
C LEU A 39 -3.84 3.55 0.63
N ALA A 40 -3.66 2.71 -0.39
CA ALA A 40 -2.76 2.99 -1.49
C ALA A 40 -3.22 4.16 -2.38
N ALA A 41 -4.50 4.54 -2.33
CA ALA A 41 -5.03 5.67 -3.11
C ALA A 41 -4.61 7.03 -2.54
N ILE A 42 -4.24 7.10 -1.26
CA ILE A 42 -3.85 8.35 -0.58
C ILE A 42 -2.65 9.01 -1.28
N GLY A 43 -1.60 8.25 -1.58
CA GLY A 43 -0.39 8.75 -2.23
C GLY A 43 -0.63 9.35 -3.63
N PRO A 44 -1.26 8.63 -4.56
CA PRO A 44 -1.64 9.12 -5.88
C PRO A 44 -2.51 10.39 -5.82
N ILE A 45 -3.53 10.43 -4.95
CA ILE A 45 -4.40 11.61 -4.81
C ILE A 45 -3.59 12.81 -4.30
N ALA A 46 -2.77 12.62 -3.26
CA ALA A 46 -1.90 13.67 -2.74
C ALA A 46 -0.90 14.15 -3.80
N SER A 47 -0.38 13.24 -4.62
CA SER A 47 0.56 13.57 -5.69
C SER A 47 -0.10 14.39 -6.80
N ILE A 48 -1.33 14.07 -7.23
CA ILE A 48 -2.08 14.87 -8.20
C ILE A 48 -2.26 16.31 -7.69
N ILE A 49 -2.66 16.46 -6.42
CA ILE A 49 -2.87 17.77 -5.79
C ILE A 49 -1.53 18.53 -5.71
N GLY A 50 -0.47 17.89 -5.21
CA GLY A 50 0.85 18.50 -5.08
C GLY A 50 1.43 18.93 -6.43
N MET A 51 1.38 18.08 -7.45
CA MET A 51 1.98 18.36 -8.75
C MET A 51 1.16 19.34 -9.59
N SER A 52 -0.17 19.29 -9.49
CA SER A 52 -1.06 20.08 -10.37
C SER A 52 -1.50 21.40 -9.74
N VAL A 53 -1.77 21.42 -8.44
CA VAL A 53 -2.30 22.62 -7.73
C VAL A 53 -1.17 23.44 -7.12
N VAL A 54 -0.28 22.79 -6.37
CA VAL A 54 0.88 23.48 -5.76
C VAL A 54 1.94 23.74 -6.82
N GLY A 55 2.28 22.71 -7.61
CA GLY A 55 3.33 22.77 -8.63
C GLY A 55 4.71 22.47 -8.05
N ILE A 56 5.64 22.14 -8.95
CA ILE A 56 7.03 21.86 -8.62
C ILE A 56 7.82 23.15 -8.83
N THR A 57 8.45 23.66 -7.77
CA THR A 57 9.37 24.80 -7.89
C THR A 57 10.70 24.30 -8.44
N MET A 58 11.02 24.72 -9.67
CA MET A 58 12.31 24.40 -10.28
C MET A 58 13.26 25.59 -10.12
N PRO A 59 14.52 25.37 -9.73
CA PRO A 59 15.53 26.42 -9.75
C PRO A 59 15.62 27.04 -11.14
N PHE A 60 15.70 28.38 -11.21
CA PHE A 60 15.87 29.18 -12.43
C PHE A 60 14.68 29.29 -13.40
N THR A 61 13.61 28.49 -13.26
CA THR A 61 12.48 28.49 -14.23
C THR A 61 11.10 28.78 -13.61
N GLY A 62 11.02 28.94 -12.29
CA GLY A 62 9.79 29.26 -11.57
C GLY A 62 8.98 28.03 -11.15
N THR A 63 7.69 28.22 -10.88
CA THR A 63 6.78 27.13 -10.49
C THR A 63 6.17 26.48 -11.73
N TYR A 64 6.50 25.22 -11.97
CA TYR A 64 5.90 24.43 -13.03
C TYR A 64 4.74 23.60 -12.48
N ARG A 65 3.55 23.80 -13.04
CA ARG A 65 2.38 22.99 -12.73
C ARG A 65 2.25 21.89 -13.76
N VAL A 66 2.25 20.65 -13.29
CA VAL A 66 2.03 19.50 -14.17
C VAL A 66 0.57 19.56 -14.65
N PRO A 67 0.31 19.43 -15.97
CA PRO A 67 -1.06 19.34 -16.47
C PRO A 67 -1.84 18.23 -15.74
N ILE A 68 -3.07 18.52 -15.34
CA ILE A 68 -3.90 17.56 -14.58
C ILE A 68 -4.03 16.22 -15.33
N ALA A 69 -4.18 16.27 -16.66
CA ALA A 69 -4.25 15.06 -17.48
C ALA A 69 -3.00 14.18 -17.33
N THR A 70 -1.80 14.76 -17.37
CA THR A 70 -0.55 13.98 -17.24
C THR A 70 -0.31 13.52 -15.81
N ALA A 71 -0.68 14.33 -14.81
CA ALA A 71 -0.64 13.95 -13.40
C ALA A 71 -1.58 12.79 -13.09
N VAL A 72 -2.80 12.79 -13.64
CA VAL A 72 -3.76 11.68 -13.45
C VAL A 72 -3.22 10.40 -14.08
N VAL A 73 -2.73 10.44 -15.32
CA VAL A 73 -2.19 9.24 -15.99
C VAL A 73 -1.02 8.64 -15.20
N SER A 74 -0.06 9.47 -14.78
CA SER A 74 1.10 8.99 -14.02
C SER A 74 0.72 8.46 -12.64
N SER A 75 -0.22 9.11 -11.95
CA SER A 75 -0.72 8.66 -10.65
C SER A 75 -1.53 7.36 -10.73
N VAL A 76 -2.34 7.17 -11.77
CA VAL A 76 -3.06 5.90 -11.99
C VAL A 76 -2.06 4.78 -12.29
N LEU A 77 -1.06 5.01 -13.14
CA LEU A 77 -0.03 4.03 -13.42
C LEU A 77 0.74 3.64 -12.16
N SER A 78 1.19 4.63 -11.38
CA SER A 78 1.90 4.42 -10.10
C SER A 78 1.03 3.65 -9.11
N TYR A 79 -0.26 3.97 -9.04
CA TYR A 79 -1.21 3.25 -8.19
C TYR A 79 -1.34 1.77 -8.56
N VAL A 80 -1.54 1.46 -9.84
CA VAL A 80 -1.65 0.07 -10.32
C VAL A 80 -0.35 -0.70 -10.08
N LEU A 81 0.79 -0.07 -10.33
CA LEU A 81 2.11 -0.66 -10.05
C LEU A 81 2.31 -0.91 -8.54
N GLY A 82 1.84 -0.01 -7.68
CA GLY A 82 1.87 -0.19 -6.23
C GLY A 82 1.04 -1.39 -5.77
N LEU A 83 -0.19 -1.52 -6.28
CA LEU A 83 -1.05 -2.67 -5.99
C LEU A 83 -0.45 -4.00 -6.46
N ALA A 84 0.16 -4.00 -7.66
CA ALA A 84 0.89 -5.15 -8.18
C ALA A 84 2.14 -5.45 -7.35
N GLY A 85 2.85 -4.42 -6.90
CA GLY A 85 4.03 -4.55 -6.04
C GLY A 85 3.74 -5.25 -4.72
N VAL A 86 2.59 -4.95 -4.08
CA VAL A 86 2.15 -5.66 -2.87
C VAL A 86 1.95 -7.16 -3.14
N TYR A 87 1.34 -7.50 -4.28
CA TYR A 87 1.15 -8.90 -4.66
C TYR A 87 2.48 -9.61 -4.97
N ILE A 88 3.36 -8.95 -5.72
CA ILE A 88 4.70 -9.49 -6.04
C ILE A 88 5.50 -9.71 -4.76
N LEU A 89 5.44 -8.79 -3.80
CA LEU A 89 6.09 -8.94 -2.51
C LEU A 89 5.54 -10.15 -1.74
N ALA A 90 4.22 -10.38 -1.78
CA ALA A 90 3.61 -11.57 -1.21
C ALA A 90 4.12 -12.87 -1.85
N LEU A 91 4.27 -12.91 -3.17
CA LEU A 91 4.85 -14.06 -3.89
C LEU A 91 6.28 -14.34 -3.42
N ILE A 92 7.08 -13.28 -3.26
CA ILE A 92 8.45 -13.38 -2.75
C ILE A 92 8.45 -13.93 -1.32
N ILE A 93 7.60 -13.39 -0.44
CA ILE A 93 7.48 -13.85 0.95
C ILE A 93 7.08 -15.34 1.00
N ASP A 94 6.05 -15.75 0.24
CA ASP A 94 5.59 -17.13 0.20
C ASP A 94 6.68 -18.09 -0.34
N PHE A 95 7.44 -17.64 -1.33
CA PHE A 95 8.56 -18.41 -1.87
C PHE A 95 9.69 -18.57 -0.86
N LEU A 96 10.03 -17.50 -0.12
CA LEU A 96 11.10 -17.54 0.87
C LEU A 96 10.68 -18.14 2.22
N ALA A 97 9.39 -18.29 2.51
CA ALA A 97 8.91 -18.78 3.81
C ALA A 97 9.61 -20.06 4.31
N PRO A 98 9.82 -21.11 3.49
CA PRO A 98 10.51 -22.33 3.92
C PRO A 98 11.96 -22.12 4.36
N ASN A 99 12.64 -21.09 3.84
CA ASN A 99 14.02 -20.76 4.21
C ASN A 99 14.12 -20.14 5.61
N PHE A 100 13.00 -19.69 6.19
CA PHE A 100 12.92 -19.05 7.50
C PHE A 100 12.10 -19.89 8.51
N SER A 101 11.98 -21.20 8.29
CA SER A 101 11.15 -22.09 9.11
C SER A 101 9.66 -21.71 9.12
N GLY A 102 9.20 -20.99 8.09
CA GLY A 102 7.79 -20.65 7.88
C GLY A 102 7.11 -21.61 6.92
N GLU A 103 5.78 -21.68 7.01
CA GLU A 103 4.95 -22.44 6.07
C GLU A 103 4.55 -21.58 4.88
N LYS A 104 4.48 -22.19 3.68
CA LYS A 104 3.94 -21.52 2.51
C LYS A 104 2.44 -21.27 2.72
N ASN A 105 2.07 -20.00 2.70
CA ASN A 105 0.70 -19.57 2.83
C ASN A 105 0.54 -18.19 2.18
N MET A 106 0.08 -18.19 0.94
CA MET A 106 -0.10 -16.98 0.14
C MET A 106 -0.99 -15.93 0.83
N SER A 107 -2.03 -16.36 1.54
CA SER A 107 -2.94 -15.45 2.24
C SER A 107 -2.24 -14.75 3.42
N GLN A 108 -1.37 -15.47 4.15
CA GLN A 108 -0.58 -14.89 5.24
C GLN A 108 0.55 -14.01 4.71
N ALA A 109 1.21 -14.42 3.62
CA ALA A 109 2.24 -13.65 2.94
C ALA A 109 1.69 -12.30 2.42
N LEU A 110 0.48 -12.32 1.85
CA LEU A 110 -0.19 -11.10 1.37
C LEU A 110 -0.61 -10.18 2.53
N LYS A 111 -1.08 -10.74 3.65
CA LYS A 111 -1.35 -9.93 4.86
C LYS A 111 -0.08 -9.25 5.34
N LEU A 112 1.03 -9.99 5.40
CA LEU A 112 2.32 -9.44 5.81
C LEU A 112 2.77 -8.30 4.89
N SER A 113 2.75 -8.50 3.57
CA SER A 113 3.13 -7.45 2.61
C SER A 113 2.23 -6.22 2.71
N ALA A 114 0.91 -6.43 2.79
CA ALA A 114 -0.07 -5.35 2.84
C ALA A 114 0.06 -4.51 4.13
N TYR A 115 0.09 -5.17 5.29
CA TYR A 115 0.15 -4.48 6.57
C TYR A 115 1.51 -3.84 6.83
N SER A 116 2.61 -4.40 6.30
CA SER A 116 3.94 -3.79 6.40
C SER A 116 4.09 -2.45 5.67
N ALA A 117 3.21 -2.18 4.69
CA ALA A 117 3.22 -0.95 3.89
C ALA A 117 2.33 0.16 4.48
N THR A 118 1.85 -0.02 5.72
CA THR A 118 1.03 0.95 6.49
C THR A 118 1.91 1.94 7.22
#